data_AF-A0A9Q0WML9-F1
#
_entry.id   AF-A0A9Q0WML9-F1
#
_cell.length_a   1.000
_cell.length_b   1.000
_cell.length_c   1.000
_cell.angle_alpha   90.00
_cell.angle_beta   90.00
_cell.angle_gamma   90.00
#
_symmetry.space_group_name_H-M   'P 1'
#
loop_
_entity.id
_entity.type
_entity.pdbx_description
1 polymer ?
#
loop_
_entity_poly.entity_id
_entity_poly.type
_entity_poly.pdbx_seq_one_letter_code
_entity_poly.pdbx_strand_id
1 'polypeptide(L)'
;MQYDTTSHPCQNKHKSFLRNRPAELIAKFLDDKLRAGNKGTSEEELEGTLDKVLVLFRFIQGKDVFEAFYKKDLAKRLLLGKSASIDAEKSMISKLKTECGSQFTNKLEGMFKDIELSKEINESFKQSSQARTKLPSGIEMSVHVLTTGYWPTYPPMDVRLPHELNVYQDIFKEFYLSKYSGRRLMWQNSLGHCVLKAEFPKGRKELAVSLFQTVFGSCKSCPKGGMWRMMIPFLFNEGFTAPLYRIKVNAIQMKETVEENTSTTERVFQHRQYQVDAAIVRIMKTRKVLSHTLLITELFQQLKFPIKPADLKKRIESLIDRDYLERDKNNSQIYNYLA
;
A
#
# COMPACT_ATOMS: atom_id res chain seq x y z
N MET A 1 17.13 42.12 -27.72
CA MET A 1 16.12 41.54 -26.80
C MET A 1 15.83 40.11 -27.23
N GLN A 2 16.59 39.15 -26.70
CA GLN A 2 16.31 37.73 -26.86
C GLN A 2 15.41 37.31 -25.70
N TYR A 3 14.22 36.81 -26.02
CA TYR A 3 13.28 36.28 -25.04
C TYR A 3 13.75 34.90 -24.56
N ASP A 4 13.98 34.84 -23.26
CA ASP A 4 14.33 33.68 -22.47
C ASP A 4 13.16 32.68 -22.49
N THR A 5 13.41 31.44 -22.95
CA THR A 5 12.40 30.37 -22.94
C THR A 5 12.56 29.56 -21.65
N THR A 6 12.02 30.11 -20.57
CA THR A 6 11.88 29.40 -19.30
C THR A 6 10.95 28.20 -19.46
N SER A 7 11.52 27.00 -19.46
CA SER A 7 10.76 25.74 -19.43
C SER A 7 9.95 25.59 -18.14
N HIS A 8 8.62 25.59 -18.26
CA HIS A 8 7.71 25.50 -17.12
C HIS A 8 7.75 24.11 -16.43
N PRO A 9 7.74 24.05 -15.08
CA PRO A 9 7.78 22.79 -14.31
C PRO A 9 6.64 21.79 -14.61
N CYS A 10 5.46 22.26 -15.05
CA CYS A 10 4.29 21.42 -15.33
C CYS A 10 4.48 20.48 -16.53
N GLN A 11 5.18 20.90 -17.58
CA GLN A 11 5.36 20.07 -18.78
C GLN A 11 6.31 18.88 -18.52
N ASN A 12 7.24 19.02 -17.57
CA ASN A 12 8.21 17.99 -17.23
C ASN A 12 7.64 16.86 -16.37
N LYS A 13 6.62 17.15 -15.53
CA LYS A 13 5.84 16.12 -14.81
C LYS A 13 5.03 15.27 -15.80
N HIS A 14 4.37 15.88 -16.78
CA HIS A 14 3.51 15.16 -17.73
C HIS A 14 4.25 14.08 -18.56
N LYS A 15 5.50 14.33 -18.97
CA LYS A 15 6.31 13.37 -19.75
C LYS A 15 6.89 12.21 -18.91
N SER A 16 7.21 12.42 -17.63
CA SER A 16 7.63 11.31 -16.74
C SER A 16 6.44 10.42 -16.36
N PHE A 17 5.25 11.02 -16.19
CA PHE A 17 3.99 10.30 -16.00
C PHE A 17 3.67 9.36 -17.17
N LEU A 18 3.87 9.80 -18.43
CA LEU A 18 3.65 8.95 -19.62
C LEU A 18 4.59 7.74 -19.69
N ARG A 19 5.85 7.89 -19.26
CA ARG A 19 6.87 6.84 -19.34
C ARG A 19 6.66 5.72 -18.31
N ASN A 20 6.03 6.02 -17.19
CA ASN A 20 5.75 5.06 -16.11
C ASN A 20 4.37 4.38 -16.24
N ARG A 21 3.49 4.93 -17.10
CA ARG A 21 2.12 4.45 -17.30
C ARG A 21 2.00 2.99 -17.72
N PRO A 22 2.89 2.43 -18.58
CA PRO A 22 2.82 1.00 -18.91
C PRO A 22 2.97 0.10 -17.68
N ALA A 23 3.90 0.41 -16.77
CA ALA A 23 4.14 -0.36 -15.55
C ALA A 23 2.91 -0.36 -14.63
N GLU A 24 2.27 0.79 -14.46
CA GLU A 24 1.03 0.94 -13.71
C GLU A 24 -0.12 0.14 -14.35
N LEU A 25 -0.30 0.25 -15.67
CA LEU A 25 -1.38 -0.44 -16.37
C LEU A 25 -1.25 -1.96 -16.29
N ILE A 26 -0.03 -2.50 -16.34
CA ILE A 26 0.18 -3.94 -16.13
C ILE A 26 -0.19 -4.35 -14.70
N ALA A 27 0.21 -3.57 -13.70
CA ALA A 27 -0.16 -3.87 -12.31
C ALA A 27 -1.68 -3.91 -12.13
N LYS A 28 -2.39 -2.91 -12.70
CA LYS A 28 -3.86 -2.83 -12.67
C LYS A 28 -4.53 -3.98 -13.42
N PHE A 29 -4.00 -4.36 -14.58
CA PHE A 29 -4.51 -5.49 -15.33
C PHE A 29 -4.39 -6.81 -14.55
N LEU A 30 -3.23 -7.03 -13.91
CA LEU A 30 -3.02 -8.20 -13.05
C LEU A 30 -3.96 -8.20 -11.85
N ASP A 31 -4.17 -7.04 -11.21
CA ASP A 31 -5.12 -6.90 -10.12
C ASP A 31 -6.53 -7.32 -10.55
N ASP A 32 -7.01 -6.84 -11.71
CA ASP A 32 -8.32 -7.22 -12.24
C ASP A 32 -8.43 -8.73 -12.51
N LYS A 33 -7.37 -9.37 -13.02
CA LYS A 33 -7.35 -10.82 -13.29
C LYS A 33 -7.28 -11.66 -12.03
N LEU A 34 -6.63 -11.17 -10.97
CA LEU A 34 -6.46 -11.87 -9.70
C LEU A 34 -7.60 -11.59 -8.70
N ARG A 35 -8.60 -10.77 -9.05
CA ARG A 35 -9.76 -10.47 -8.19
C ARG A 35 -10.83 -11.57 -8.24
N ALA A 36 -11.43 -11.84 -7.07
CA ALA A 36 -12.58 -12.70 -6.90
C ALA A 36 -13.79 -12.13 -7.64
N GLY A 37 -14.24 -12.81 -8.70
CA GLY A 37 -15.30 -12.32 -9.57
C GLY A 37 -15.04 -12.52 -11.07
N ASN A 38 -13.83 -12.97 -11.44
CA ASN A 38 -13.48 -13.38 -12.79
C ASN A 38 -14.12 -14.74 -13.14
N LYS A 39 -15.44 -14.84 -13.01
CA LYS A 39 -16.24 -16.06 -13.22
C LYS A 39 -16.23 -16.38 -14.71
N GLY A 40 -15.47 -17.40 -15.11
CA GLY A 40 -15.42 -17.89 -16.49
C GLY A 40 -14.02 -18.27 -16.98
N THR A 41 -12.96 -17.80 -16.31
CA THR A 41 -11.57 -18.15 -16.67
C THR A 41 -11.14 -19.38 -15.87
N SER A 42 -10.64 -20.42 -16.54
CA SER A 42 -10.06 -21.59 -15.87
C SER A 42 -8.71 -21.22 -15.24
N GLU A 43 -8.23 -22.02 -14.28
CA GLU A 43 -6.90 -21.81 -13.69
C GLU A 43 -5.79 -21.89 -14.75
N GLU A 44 -5.92 -22.80 -15.72
CA GLU A 44 -5.00 -22.95 -16.84
C GLU A 44 -4.98 -21.72 -17.76
N GLU A 45 -6.16 -21.18 -18.09
CA GLU A 45 -6.27 -19.95 -18.91
C GLU A 45 -5.73 -18.73 -18.16
N LEU A 46 -5.97 -18.66 -16.85
CA LEU A 46 -5.41 -17.63 -15.99
C LEU A 46 -3.88 -17.70 -16.00
N GLU A 47 -3.32 -18.88 -15.77
CA GLU A 47 -1.87 -19.10 -15.75
C GLU A 47 -1.22 -18.72 -17.10
N GLY A 48 -1.81 -19.15 -18.22
CA GLY A 48 -1.37 -18.74 -19.56
C GLY A 48 -1.49 -17.24 -19.81
N THR A 49 -2.45 -16.56 -19.18
CA THR A 49 -2.56 -15.10 -19.21
C THR A 49 -1.46 -14.43 -18.39
N LEU A 50 -1.14 -14.94 -17.20
CA LEU A 50 -0.06 -14.42 -16.36
C LEU A 50 1.30 -14.52 -17.07
N ASP A 51 1.57 -15.63 -17.75
CA ASP A 51 2.81 -15.82 -18.51
C ASP A 51 2.94 -14.82 -19.66
N LYS A 52 1.86 -14.58 -20.42
CA LYS A 52 1.85 -13.57 -21.49
C LYS A 52 2.11 -12.17 -20.95
N VAL A 53 1.54 -11.82 -19.79
CA VAL A 53 1.80 -10.54 -19.13
C VAL A 53 3.27 -10.41 -18.72
N LEU A 54 3.89 -11.49 -18.25
CA LEU A 54 5.30 -11.47 -17.85
C LEU A 54 6.26 -11.25 -19.02
N VAL A 55 5.91 -11.73 -20.22
CA VAL A 55 6.65 -11.39 -21.44
C VAL A 55 6.67 -9.88 -21.66
N LEU A 56 5.53 -9.19 -21.51
CA LEU A 56 5.47 -7.73 -21.60
C LEU A 56 6.24 -7.05 -20.46
N PHE A 57 6.11 -7.57 -19.24
CA PHE A 57 6.77 -7.05 -18.04
C PHE A 57 8.29 -7.02 -18.16
N ARG A 58 8.91 -8.00 -18.85
CA ARG A 58 10.35 -8.04 -19.10
C ARG A 58 10.87 -6.75 -19.75
N PHE A 59 10.13 -6.22 -20.73
CA PHE A 59 10.52 -5.04 -21.52
C PHE A 59 10.20 -3.70 -20.84
N ILE A 60 9.46 -3.71 -19.73
CA ILE A 60 9.07 -2.48 -19.05
C ILE A 60 10.23 -1.87 -18.28
N GLN A 61 10.39 -0.56 -18.48
CA GLN A 61 11.21 0.31 -17.64
C GLN A 61 10.41 0.78 -16.43
N GLY A 62 11.05 0.87 -15.26
CA GLY A 62 10.38 1.32 -14.04
C GLY A 62 9.60 0.22 -13.33
N LYS A 63 10.21 -0.97 -13.16
CA LYS A 63 9.62 -2.10 -12.42
C LYS A 63 9.28 -1.76 -10.96
N ASP A 64 9.92 -0.74 -10.39
CA ASP A 64 9.60 -0.17 -9.08
C ASP A 64 8.24 0.54 -9.03
N VAL A 65 7.79 1.12 -10.16
CA VAL A 65 6.41 1.64 -10.30
C VAL A 65 5.44 0.49 -10.26
N PHE A 66 5.68 -0.56 -11.06
CA PHE A 66 4.86 -1.77 -11.05
C PHE A 66 4.79 -2.36 -9.63
N GLU A 67 5.93 -2.53 -8.95
CA GLU A 67 5.99 -3.06 -7.58
C GLU A 67 5.11 -2.24 -6.62
N ALA A 68 5.17 -0.91 -6.69
CA ALA A 68 4.40 -0.05 -5.80
C ALA A 68 2.89 -0.20 -5.99
N PHE A 69 2.42 -0.22 -7.24
CA PHE A 69 1.00 -0.42 -7.56
C PHE A 69 0.56 -1.86 -7.24
N TYR A 70 1.31 -2.87 -7.70
CA TYR A 70 1.02 -4.27 -7.45
C TYR A 70 0.93 -4.58 -5.95
N LYS A 71 1.87 -4.05 -5.15
CA LYS A 71 1.88 -4.21 -3.69
C LYS A 71 0.67 -3.58 -3.02
N LYS A 72 0.26 -2.39 -3.46
CA LYS A 72 -0.93 -1.71 -2.93
C LYS A 72 -2.18 -2.53 -3.22
N ASP A 73 -2.32 -3.00 -4.46
CA ASP A 73 -3.51 -3.73 -4.88
C ASP A 73 -3.55 -5.13 -4.24
N LEU A 74 -2.40 -5.81 -4.13
CA LEU A 74 -2.26 -7.05 -3.37
C LEU A 74 -2.68 -6.86 -1.91
N ALA A 75 -2.30 -5.76 -1.26
CA ALA A 75 -2.70 -5.48 0.11
C ALA A 75 -4.23 -5.40 0.26
N LYS A 76 -4.91 -4.71 -0.68
CA LYS A 76 -6.37 -4.65 -0.72
C LYS A 76 -6.98 -6.04 -0.92
N ARG A 77 -6.45 -6.84 -1.86
CA ARG A 77 -6.96 -8.20 -2.13
C ARG A 77 -6.81 -9.14 -0.92
N LEU A 78 -5.65 -9.13 -0.26
CA LEU A 78 -5.37 -9.96 0.91
C LEU A 78 -6.25 -9.58 2.12
N LEU A 79 -6.35 -8.29 2.46
CA LEU A 79 -7.08 -7.83 3.64
C LEU A 79 -8.60 -7.89 3.48
N LEU A 80 -9.11 -7.77 2.26
CA LEU A 80 -10.55 -7.78 1.98
C LEU A 80 -11.07 -9.13 1.49
N GLY A 81 -10.19 -10.16 1.45
CA GLY A 81 -10.53 -11.50 0.98
C GLY A 81 -11.06 -11.51 -0.44
N LYS A 82 -10.39 -10.79 -1.35
CA LYS A 82 -10.80 -10.59 -2.74
C LYS A 82 -9.87 -11.23 -3.76
N SER A 83 -8.94 -12.09 -3.36
CA SER A 83 -8.15 -12.88 -4.31
C SER A 83 -9.00 -13.98 -4.94
N ALA A 84 -8.77 -14.26 -6.22
CA ALA A 84 -9.42 -15.35 -6.96
C ALA A 84 -8.96 -16.72 -6.44
N SER A 85 -7.64 -16.88 -6.24
CA SER A 85 -7.02 -18.05 -5.65
C SER A 85 -5.74 -17.63 -4.92
N ILE A 86 -5.46 -18.23 -3.77
CA ILE A 86 -4.20 -18.01 -3.03
C ILE A 86 -3.03 -18.60 -3.82
N ASP A 87 -3.25 -19.73 -4.49
CA ASP A 87 -2.22 -20.42 -5.26
C ASP A 87 -1.83 -19.62 -6.51
N ALA A 88 -2.81 -18.99 -7.18
CA ALA A 88 -2.54 -18.09 -8.29
C ALA A 88 -1.71 -16.87 -7.86
N GLU A 89 -1.97 -16.30 -6.68
CA GLU A 89 -1.19 -15.17 -6.16
C GLU A 89 0.24 -15.58 -5.81
N LYS A 90 0.42 -16.77 -5.19
CA LYS A 90 1.74 -17.34 -4.90
C LYS A 90 2.50 -17.66 -6.18
N SER A 91 1.83 -18.22 -7.20
CA SER A 91 2.39 -18.45 -8.53
C SER A 91 2.90 -17.15 -9.16
N MET A 92 2.08 -16.10 -9.18
CA MET A 92 2.46 -14.80 -9.74
C MET A 92 3.69 -14.21 -9.04
N ILE A 93 3.76 -14.27 -7.70
CA ILE A 93 4.95 -13.80 -6.95
C ILE A 93 6.18 -14.64 -7.28
N SER A 94 6.04 -15.97 -7.38
CA SER A 94 7.13 -16.85 -7.78
C SER A 94 7.70 -16.46 -9.16
N LYS A 95 6.83 -16.20 -10.13
CA LYS A 95 7.25 -15.75 -11.45
C LYS A 95 7.94 -14.38 -11.41
N LEU A 96 7.41 -13.42 -10.64
CA LEU A 96 8.06 -12.11 -10.44
C LEU A 96 9.44 -12.26 -9.80
N LYS A 97 9.62 -13.22 -8.89
CA LYS A 97 10.91 -13.53 -8.24
C LYS A 97 11.92 -14.06 -9.25
N THR A 98 11.50 -14.92 -10.17
CA THR A 98 12.35 -15.40 -11.26
C THR A 98 12.82 -14.26 -12.16
N GLU A 99 11.94 -13.31 -12.49
CA GLU A 99 12.26 -12.19 -13.38
C GLU A 99 13.10 -11.09 -12.72
N CYS A 100 12.85 -10.77 -11.44
CA CYS A 100 13.43 -9.60 -10.77
C CYS A 100 14.35 -9.91 -9.60
N GLY A 101 14.41 -11.17 -9.17
CA GLY A 101 15.14 -11.62 -7.99
C GLY A 101 14.38 -11.45 -6.68
N SER A 102 14.89 -12.08 -5.63
CA SER A 102 14.28 -12.14 -4.29
C SER A 102 14.12 -10.77 -3.61
N GLN A 103 15.02 -9.83 -3.88
CA GLN A 103 14.93 -8.48 -3.30
C GLN A 103 13.66 -7.74 -3.73
N PHE A 104 13.19 -7.99 -4.95
CA PHE A 104 11.98 -7.38 -5.51
C PHE A 104 10.72 -7.93 -4.83
N THR A 105 10.66 -9.25 -4.59
CA THR A 105 9.48 -9.92 -4.04
C THR A 105 9.47 -10.01 -2.52
N ASN A 106 10.58 -9.71 -1.84
CA ASN A 106 10.72 -9.88 -0.38
C ASN A 106 9.54 -9.29 0.42
N LYS A 107 9.12 -8.05 0.09
CA LYS A 107 7.99 -7.40 0.76
C LYS A 107 6.66 -8.10 0.48
N LEU A 108 6.44 -8.55 -0.77
CA LEU A 108 5.22 -9.25 -1.18
C LEU A 108 5.12 -10.62 -0.49
N GLU A 109 6.23 -11.37 -0.44
CA GLU A 109 6.32 -12.64 0.29
C GLU A 109 6.08 -12.43 1.80
N GLY A 110 6.62 -11.34 2.37
CA GLY A 110 6.38 -10.94 3.75
C GLY A 110 4.90 -10.67 4.05
N MET A 111 4.15 -10.06 3.11
CA MET A 111 2.71 -9.84 3.27
C MET A 111 1.93 -11.15 3.41
N PHE A 112 2.28 -12.20 2.65
CA PHE A 112 1.66 -13.52 2.80
C PHE A 112 1.95 -14.16 4.14
N LYS A 113 3.22 -14.09 4.59
CA LYS A 113 3.63 -14.60 5.91
C LYS A 113 2.85 -13.92 7.03
N ASP A 114 2.65 -12.61 6.95
CA ASP A 114 1.86 -11.86 7.94
C ASP A 114 0.39 -12.32 7.96
N ILE A 115 -0.21 -12.63 6.80
CA ILE A 115 -1.59 -13.14 6.72
C ILE A 115 -1.70 -14.53 7.35
N GLU A 116 -0.76 -15.43 7.07
CA GLU A 116 -0.72 -16.79 7.64
C GLU A 116 -0.50 -16.73 9.16
N LEU A 117 0.51 -16.00 9.62
CA LEU A 117 0.79 -15.82 11.04
C LEU A 117 -0.37 -15.15 11.80
N SER A 118 -1.07 -14.21 11.16
CA SER A 118 -2.26 -13.58 11.76
C SER A 118 -3.35 -14.61 12.04
N LYS A 119 -3.54 -15.64 11.22
CA LYS A 119 -4.54 -16.69 11.48
C LYS A 119 -4.19 -17.46 12.74
N GLU A 120 -2.93 -17.87 12.87
CA GLU A 120 -2.41 -18.57 14.06
C GLU A 120 -2.54 -17.70 15.32
N ILE A 121 -2.23 -16.40 15.23
CA ILE A 121 -2.39 -15.45 16.34
C ILE A 121 -3.86 -15.34 16.76
N ASN A 122 -4.79 -15.26 15.80
CA ASN A 122 -6.23 -15.19 16.10
C ASN A 122 -6.74 -16.47 16.78
N GLU A 123 -6.33 -17.65 16.30
CA GLU A 123 -6.69 -18.92 16.93
C GLU A 123 -6.15 -19.00 18.36
N SER A 124 -4.89 -18.61 18.54
CA SER A 124 -4.26 -18.54 19.85
C SER A 124 -4.94 -17.53 20.79
N PHE A 125 -5.39 -16.39 20.25
CA PHE A 125 -6.15 -15.40 21.00
C PHE A 125 -7.50 -15.95 21.44
N LYS A 126 -8.27 -16.56 20.52
CA LYS A 126 -9.58 -17.18 20.83
C LYS A 126 -9.49 -18.25 21.93
N GLN A 127 -8.35 -18.93 22.03
CA GLN A 127 -8.12 -19.95 23.06
C GLN A 127 -7.60 -19.38 24.40
N SER A 128 -7.15 -18.11 24.43
CA SER A 128 -6.56 -17.49 25.62
C SER A 128 -7.58 -17.21 26.74
N SER A 129 -7.10 -17.14 27.99
CA SER A 129 -7.95 -16.79 29.13
C SER A 129 -8.47 -15.35 29.04
N GLN A 130 -7.68 -14.42 28.50
CA GLN A 130 -8.08 -13.04 28.25
C GLN A 130 -9.32 -12.98 27.35
N ALA A 131 -9.32 -13.73 26.25
CA ALA A 131 -10.44 -13.77 25.33
C ALA A 131 -11.71 -14.36 25.98
N ARG A 132 -11.56 -15.46 26.75
CA ARG A 132 -12.70 -16.16 27.35
C ARG A 132 -13.38 -15.40 28.48
N THR A 133 -12.66 -14.52 29.17
CA THR A 133 -13.15 -13.87 30.41
C THR A 133 -13.43 -12.39 30.26
N LYS A 134 -12.68 -11.68 29.41
CA LYS A 134 -12.74 -10.21 29.32
C LYS A 134 -13.51 -9.69 28.10
N LEU A 135 -13.76 -10.52 27.07
CA LEU A 135 -14.36 -10.03 25.82
C LEU A 135 -15.85 -9.68 25.95
N PRO A 136 -16.30 -8.60 25.29
CA PRO A 136 -17.72 -8.27 25.22
C PRO A 136 -18.49 -9.34 24.43
N SER A 137 -19.68 -9.70 24.91
CA SER A 137 -20.57 -10.64 24.24
C SER A 137 -21.15 -10.05 22.95
N GLY A 138 -21.31 -10.88 21.92
CA GLY A 138 -22.01 -10.50 20.68
C GLY A 138 -21.15 -9.86 19.59
N ILE A 139 -19.85 -9.68 19.83
CA ILE A 139 -18.88 -9.19 18.83
C ILE A 139 -17.85 -10.29 18.56
N GLU A 140 -17.75 -10.72 17.30
CA GLU A 140 -16.63 -11.53 16.82
C GLU A 140 -15.67 -10.63 16.03
N MET A 141 -14.42 -10.52 16.47
CA MET A 141 -13.38 -9.76 15.77
C MET A 141 -12.19 -10.66 15.45
N SER A 142 -11.71 -10.52 14.20
CA SER A 142 -10.50 -11.13 13.69
C SER A 142 -9.50 -10.04 13.37
N VAL A 143 -8.25 -10.19 13.81
CA VAL A 143 -7.21 -9.16 13.72
C VAL A 143 -6.10 -9.59 12.79
N HIS A 144 -5.76 -8.76 11.80
CA HIS A 144 -4.54 -8.96 11.01
C HIS A 144 -3.40 -8.12 11.59
N VAL A 145 -2.34 -8.77 12.03
CA VAL A 145 -1.13 -8.12 12.54
C VAL A 145 -0.12 -8.03 11.39
N LEU A 146 0.21 -6.80 10.99
CA LEU A 146 0.96 -6.53 9.76
C LEU A 146 2.33 -5.92 10.08
N THR A 147 3.39 -6.45 9.45
CA THR A 147 4.76 -5.96 9.66
C THR A 147 4.97 -4.62 8.94
N THR A 148 5.30 -3.58 9.71
CA THR A 148 5.59 -2.26 9.15
C THR A 148 6.83 -2.34 8.23
N GLY A 149 6.70 -1.85 7.00
CA GLY A 149 7.75 -1.89 5.98
C GLY A 149 7.52 -2.90 4.85
N TYR A 150 6.73 -3.95 5.10
CA TYR A 150 6.26 -4.87 4.05
C TYR A 150 4.98 -4.34 3.39
N TRP A 151 4.05 -3.83 4.19
CA TRP A 151 2.78 -3.30 3.71
C TRP A 151 2.88 -1.84 3.24
N PRO A 152 1.95 -1.37 2.39
CA PRO A 152 1.79 0.06 2.12
C PRO A 152 1.63 0.86 3.41
N THR A 153 2.13 2.11 3.43
CA THR A 153 1.88 2.98 4.58
C THR A 153 0.51 3.60 4.44
N TYR A 154 -0.31 3.45 5.48
CA TYR A 154 -1.64 4.03 5.59
C TYR A 154 -1.57 5.23 6.55
N PRO A 155 -2.14 6.38 6.17
CA PRO A 155 -2.22 7.50 7.09
C PRO A 155 -3.12 7.12 8.27
N PRO A 156 -2.70 7.39 9.53
CA PRO A 156 -3.57 7.20 10.66
C PRO A 156 -4.79 8.10 10.52
N MET A 157 -5.96 7.58 10.87
CA MET A 157 -7.21 8.34 10.91
C MET A 157 -7.82 8.20 12.30
N ASP A 158 -8.12 9.35 12.91
CA ASP A 158 -8.76 9.41 14.21
C ASP A 158 -10.25 9.13 14.07
N VAL A 159 -10.70 8.10 14.77
CA VAL A 159 -12.06 7.55 14.63
C VAL A 159 -12.57 7.25 16.03
N ARG A 160 -13.74 7.79 16.37
CA ARG A 160 -14.41 7.46 17.61
C ARG A 160 -15.10 6.10 17.47
N LEU A 161 -14.45 5.06 17.97
CA LEU A 161 -15.01 3.71 17.99
C LEU A 161 -15.99 3.56 19.16
N PRO A 162 -17.05 2.74 19.01
CA PRO A 162 -17.86 2.27 20.13
C PRO A 162 -17.01 1.69 21.26
N HIS A 163 -17.48 1.84 22.50
CA HIS A 163 -16.74 1.43 23.70
C HIS A 163 -16.35 -0.05 23.64
N GLU A 164 -17.25 -0.91 23.17
CA GLU A 164 -17.05 -2.36 23.08
C GLU A 164 -15.91 -2.72 22.13
N LEU A 165 -15.73 -1.96 21.04
CA LEU A 165 -14.61 -2.17 20.11
C LEU A 165 -13.28 -1.70 20.72
N ASN A 166 -13.27 -0.61 21.48
CA ASN A 166 -12.07 -0.17 22.20
C ASN A 166 -11.63 -1.21 23.22
N VAL A 167 -12.57 -1.75 24.01
CA VAL A 167 -12.31 -2.83 24.97
C VAL A 167 -11.71 -4.06 24.28
N TYR A 168 -12.27 -4.47 23.13
CA TYR A 168 -11.72 -5.58 22.35
C TYR A 168 -10.28 -5.28 21.88
N GLN A 169 -10.02 -4.08 21.36
CA GLN A 169 -8.70 -3.65 20.90
C GLN A 169 -7.65 -3.68 22.04
N ASP A 170 -8.03 -3.24 23.24
CA ASP A 170 -7.16 -3.23 24.41
C ASP A 170 -6.83 -4.63 24.92
N ILE A 171 -7.84 -5.52 24.99
CA ILE A 171 -7.64 -6.92 25.40
C ILE A 171 -6.75 -7.66 24.40
N PHE A 172 -6.97 -7.46 23.10
CA PHE A 172 -6.11 -8.05 22.08
C PHE A 172 -4.67 -7.53 22.18
N LYS A 173 -4.50 -6.22 22.42
CA LYS A 173 -3.19 -5.59 22.58
C LYS A 173 -2.45 -6.14 23.81
N GLU A 174 -3.13 -6.31 24.94
CA GLU A 174 -2.57 -6.92 26.16
C GLU A 174 -2.07 -8.34 25.87
N PHE A 175 -2.92 -9.17 25.24
CA PHE A 175 -2.55 -10.53 24.84
C PHE A 175 -1.36 -10.58 23.88
N TYR A 176 -1.34 -9.69 22.87
CA TYR A 176 -0.26 -9.70 21.88
C TYR A 176 1.07 -9.31 22.52
N LEU A 177 1.08 -8.25 23.33
CA LEU A 177 2.30 -7.75 23.98
C LEU A 177 2.81 -8.70 25.08
N SER A 178 1.94 -9.50 25.70
CA SER A 178 2.38 -10.54 26.64
C SER A 178 3.16 -11.67 25.96
N LYS A 179 2.93 -11.93 24.66
CA LYS A 179 3.65 -12.95 23.89
C LYS A 179 4.82 -12.38 23.08
N TYR A 180 4.70 -11.16 22.60
CA TYR A 180 5.68 -10.53 21.72
C TYR A 180 6.24 -9.25 22.36
N SER A 181 7.16 -9.43 23.31
CA SER A 181 7.83 -8.33 23.99
C SER A 181 8.67 -7.46 23.04
N GLY A 182 8.82 -6.18 23.36
CA GLY A 182 9.59 -5.23 22.55
C GLY A 182 8.91 -4.74 21.28
N ARG A 183 7.65 -5.13 21.02
CA ARG A 183 6.87 -4.64 19.86
C ARG A 183 5.92 -3.51 20.25
N ARG A 184 5.58 -2.67 19.27
CA ARG A 184 4.55 -1.63 19.39
C ARG A 184 3.47 -1.83 18.35
N LEU A 185 2.21 -1.90 18.79
CA LEU A 185 1.05 -2.00 17.92
C LEU A 185 0.45 -0.61 17.63
N MET A 186 -0.02 -0.42 16.40
CA MET A 186 -0.77 0.76 15.96
C MET A 186 -1.96 0.29 15.13
N TRP A 187 -3.17 0.65 15.54
CA TRP A 187 -4.40 0.27 14.84
C TRP A 187 -4.61 1.10 13.58
N GLN A 188 -4.92 0.43 12.47
CA GLN A 188 -5.26 1.06 11.19
C GLN A 188 -6.76 0.88 10.90
N ASN A 189 -7.59 1.66 11.59
CA ASN A 189 -9.05 1.57 11.54
C ASN A 189 -9.62 1.80 10.12
N SER A 190 -8.88 2.51 9.26
CA SER A 190 -9.21 2.75 7.85
C SER A 190 -9.34 1.48 7.01
N LEU A 191 -8.63 0.41 7.39
CA LEU A 191 -8.64 -0.89 6.74
C LEU A 191 -9.68 -1.84 7.34
N GLY A 192 -10.29 -1.44 8.45
CA GLY A 192 -11.32 -2.23 9.12
C GLY A 192 -12.54 -2.43 8.24
N HIS A 193 -13.13 -3.62 8.34
CA HIS A 193 -14.42 -3.97 7.76
C HIS A 193 -15.15 -4.89 8.73
N CYS A 194 -16.47 -4.91 8.68
CA CYS A 194 -17.26 -5.79 9.54
C CYS A 194 -18.57 -6.20 8.85
N VAL A 195 -19.26 -7.15 9.47
CA VAL A 195 -20.58 -7.61 9.04
C VAL A 195 -21.59 -7.19 10.11
N LEU A 196 -22.58 -6.39 9.71
CA LEU A 196 -23.67 -5.98 10.56
C LEU A 196 -24.88 -6.86 10.31
N LYS A 197 -25.49 -7.38 11.36
CA LYS A 197 -26.81 -8.02 11.30
C LYS A 197 -27.86 -6.92 11.43
N ALA A 198 -28.68 -6.77 10.41
CA ALA A 198 -29.74 -5.76 10.35
C ALA A 198 -31.10 -6.45 10.24
N GLU A 199 -32.06 -6.02 11.06
CA GLU A 199 -33.44 -6.46 10.98
C GLU A 199 -34.23 -5.45 10.15
N PHE A 200 -34.78 -5.90 9.02
CA PHE A 200 -35.70 -5.10 8.21
C PHE A 200 -37.12 -5.67 8.34
N PRO A 201 -38.18 -4.86 8.10
CA PRO A 201 -39.56 -5.35 8.12
C PRO A 201 -39.80 -6.55 7.21
N LYS A 202 -39.05 -6.65 6.11
CA LYS A 202 -39.12 -7.75 5.12
C LYS A 202 -38.14 -8.90 5.38
N GLY A 203 -37.47 -8.90 6.53
CA GLY A 203 -36.58 -9.98 6.97
C GLY A 203 -35.17 -9.52 7.36
N ARG A 204 -34.44 -10.43 8.01
CA ARG A 204 -33.06 -10.19 8.46
C ARG A 204 -32.07 -10.20 7.30
N LYS A 205 -31.06 -9.34 7.37
CA LYS A 205 -29.98 -9.24 6.37
C LYS A 205 -28.62 -9.05 7.05
N GLU A 206 -27.57 -9.48 6.36
CA GLU A 206 -26.19 -9.22 6.75
C GLU A 206 -25.53 -8.22 5.80
N LEU A 207 -25.05 -7.12 6.35
CA LEU A 207 -24.42 -6.04 5.60
C LEU A 207 -22.90 -6.08 5.83
N ALA A 208 -22.14 -6.45 4.81
CA ALA A 208 -20.68 -6.35 4.84
C ALA A 208 -20.26 -4.92 4.43
N VAL A 209 -19.75 -4.18 5.41
CA VAL A 209 -19.48 -2.74 5.34
C VAL A 209 -18.07 -2.42 5.82
N SER A 210 -17.53 -1.25 5.46
CA SER A 210 -16.30 -0.74 6.06
C SER A 210 -16.53 -0.31 7.53
N LEU A 211 -15.47 -0.24 8.33
CA LEU A 211 -15.59 0.20 9.73
C LEU A 211 -16.18 1.62 9.83
N PHE A 212 -15.88 2.51 8.89
CA PHE A 212 -16.44 3.87 8.86
C PHE A 212 -17.95 3.89 8.57
N GLN A 213 -18.42 3.03 7.67
CA GLN A 213 -19.85 2.87 7.42
C GLN A 213 -20.58 2.39 8.68
N THR A 214 -19.94 1.54 9.50
CA THR A 214 -20.49 1.05 10.77
C THR A 214 -20.57 2.12 11.85
N VAL A 215 -19.48 2.88 12.06
CA VAL A 215 -19.46 3.95 13.08
C VAL A 215 -20.51 5.02 12.74
N PHE A 216 -20.63 5.38 11.46
CA PHE A 216 -21.64 6.35 11.02
C PHE A 216 -23.08 5.80 11.20
N GLY A 217 -23.30 4.51 10.94
CA GLY A 217 -24.60 3.86 11.14
C GLY A 217 -25.02 3.75 12.61
N SER A 218 -24.07 3.47 13.52
CA SER A 218 -24.32 3.29 14.96
C SER A 218 -24.71 4.59 15.68
N CYS A 219 -24.30 5.75 15.16
CA CYS A 219 -24.60 7.07 15.73
C CYS A 219 -26.11 7.40 15.77
N LYS A 220 -26.96 6.64 15.07
CA LYS A 220 -28.42 6.80 15.11
C LYS A 220 -29.09 6.27 16.38
N SER A 221 -28.38 5.50 17.20
CA SER A 221 -28.89 5.06 18.51
C SER A 221 -28.67 6.10 19.61
N CYS A 222 -28.15 7.29 19.30
CA CYS A 222 -28.12 8.41 20.25
C CYS A 222 -29.54 8.88 20.59
N PRO A 223 -29.94 8.89 21.88
CA PRO A 223 -31.18 9.53 22.29
C PRO A 223 -31.10 11.03 21.94
N LYS A 224 -32.22 11.56 21.46
CA LYS A 224 -32.47 12.97 21.12
C LYS A 224 -31.63 13.94 21.98
N GLY A 225 -30.66 14.62 21.37
CA GLY A 225 -29.95 15.72 22.04
C GLY A 225 -28.46 15.85 21.72
N GLY A 226 -28.10 15.98 20.44
CA GLY A 226 -26.71 16.24 20.05
C GLY A 226 -26.64 16.86 18.67
N MET A 227 -26.54 18.18 18.61
CA MET A 227 -26.54 18.99 17.40
C MET A 227 -25.24 18.80 16.61
N TRP A 228 -25.24 17.87 15.65
CA TRP A 228 -24.30 17.88 14.53
C TRP A 228 -25.02 18.42 13.31
N ARG A 229 -24.59 19.59 12.85
CA ARG A 229 -25.13 20.30 11.69
C ARG A 229 -24.71 19.58 10.38
N MET A 230 -25.23 18.39 10.12
CA MET A 230 -25.27 17.83 8.76
C MET A 230 -26.51 18.39 8.06
N MET A 231 -26.31 19.09 6.94
CA MET A 231 -27.36 19.79 6.18
C MET A 231 -28.39 18.84 5.53
N ILE A 232 -28.20 17.52 5.63
CA ILE A 232 -29.13 16.51 5.12
C ILE A 232 -29.39 15.47 6.22
N PRO A 233 -30.65 15.28 6.66
CA PRO A 233 -30.99 14.20 7.58
C PRO A 233 -30.87 12.86 6.83
N PHE A 234 -30.01 11.97 7.32
CA PHE A 234 -29.98 10.59 6.84
C PHE A 234 -31.12 9.82 7.48
N LEU A 235 -32.05 9.26 6.69
CA LEU A 235 -33.13 8.40 7.17
C LEU A 235 -32.79 6.91 6.98
N PHE A 236 -33.33 6.04 7.84
CA PHE A 236 -33.23 4.60 7.63
C PHE A 236 -34.26 4.18 6.58
N ASN A 237 -33.85 3.40 5.57
CA ASN A 237 -34.76 2.95 4.52
C ASN A 237 -35.49 1.67 4.96
N GLU A 238 -36.67 1.83 5.57
CA GLU A 238 -37.54 0.71 5.96
C GLU A 238 -38.05 -0.09 4.76
N GLY A 239 -38.14 0.54 3.58
CA GLY A 239 -38.57 -0.07 2.33
C GLY A 239 -37.51 -0.90 1.62
N PHE A 240 -36.33 -1.09 2.21
CA PHE A 240 -35.22 -1.79 1.58
C PHE A 240 -35.56 -3.23 1.16
N THR A 241 -35.32 -3.55 -0.12
CA THR A 241 -35.52 -4.88 -0.69
C THR A 241 -34.28 -5.33 -1.43
N ALA A 242 -33.79 -6.53 -1.12
CA ALA A 242 -32.71 -7.18 -1.87
C ALA A 242 -32.94 -8.70 -1.88
N PRO A 243 -32.67 -9.38 -3.02
CA PRO A 243 -32.87 -10.82 -3.14
C PRO A 243 -31.86 -11.60 -2.27
N LEU A 244 -30.64 -11.08 -2.12
CA LEU A 244 -29.59 -11.74 -1.35
C LEU A 244 -29.76 -11.50 0.16
N TYR A 245 -29.45 -12.51 0.97
CA TYR A 245 -29.39 -12.40 2.43
C TYR A 245 -28.17 -11.59 2.89
N ARG A 246 -27.00 -11.88 2.30
CA ARG A 246 -25.75 -11.17 2.58
C ARG A 246 -25.45 -10.16 1.47
N ILE A 247 -25.31 -8.90 1.85
CA ILE A 247 -25.18 -7.76 0.94
C ILE A 247 -23.81 -7.13 1.17
N LYS A 248 -23.03 -7.01 0.10
CA LYS A 248 -21.69 -6.40 0.15
C LYS A 248 -21.79 -4.94 -0.24
N VAL A 249 -21.71 -4.06 0.76
CA VAL A 249 -21.73 -2.58 0.59
C VAL A 249 -20.30 -2.03 0.54
N ASN A 250 -19.30 -2.88 0.76
CA ASN A 250 -17.88 -2.55 0.80
C ASN A 250 -17.21 -2.31 -0.57
N ALA A 251 -17.95 -1.77 -1.54
CA ALA A 251 -17.43 -1.48 -2.88
C ALA A 251 -16.41 -0.32 -2.87
N ILE A 252 -16.47 0.55 -1.86
CA ILE A 252 -15.64 1.76 -1.76
C ILE A 252 -14.17 1.41 -1.44
N GLN A 253 -13.91 0.45 -0.54
CA GLN A 253 -12.53 0.12 -0.13
C GLN A 253 -11.68 -0.52 -1.27
N MET A 254 -12.33 -1.09 -2.29
CA MET A 254 -11.66 -1.73 -3.44
C MET A 254 -11.32 -0.77 -4.57
N LYS A 255 -11.94 0.41 -4.62
CA LYS A 255 -11.66 1.40 -5.66
C LYS A 255 -10.43 2.20 -5.26
N GLU A 256 -9.56 2.43 -6.23
CA GLU A 256 -8.46 3.39 -6.11
C GLU A 256 -9.02 4.79 -6.28
N THR A 257 -8.67 5.73 -5.39
CA THR A 257 -8.96 7.15 -5.58
C THR A 257 -7.85 7.85 -6.35
N VAL A 258 -8.14 9.02 -6.93
CA VAL A 258 -7.13 9.81 -7.68
C VAL A 258 -6.00 10.24 -6.74
N GLU A 259 -6.34 10.57 -5.49
CA GLU A 259 -5.40 10.94 -4.44
C GLU A 259 -4.50 9.76 -4.05
N GLU A 260 -5.07 8.56 -3.90
CA GLU A 260 -4.28 7.34 -3.64
C GLU A 260 -3.32 7.04 -4.80
N ASN A 261 -3.76 7.19 -6.05
CA ASN A 261 -2.93 6.96 -7.23
C ASN A 261 -1.76 7.95 -7.29
N THR A 262 -2.06 9.23 -7.10
CA THR A 262 -1.06 10.31 -7.14
C THR A 262 -0.06 10.14 -6.01
N SER A 263 -0.53 9.85 -4.79
CA SER A 263 0.34 9.56 -3.63
C SER A 263 1.24 8.34 -3.88
N THR A 264 0.72 7.26 -4.46
CA THR A 264 1.52 6.08 -4.82
C THR A 264 2.65 6.46 -5.78
N THR A 265 2.31 7.24 -6.81
CA THR A 265 3.26 7.70 -7.83
C THR A 265 4.33 8.61 -7.25
N GLU A 266 3.94 9.60 -6.43
CA GLU A 266 4.87 10.52 -5.79
C GLU A 266 5.87 9.81 -4.87
N ARG A 267 5.41 8.80 -4.12
CA ARG A 267 6.28 7.99 -3.26
C ARG A 267 7.33 7.21 -4.04
N VAL A 268 6.99 6.69 -5.22
CA VAL A 268 7.97 6.04 -6.10
C VAL A 268 9.05 7.04 -6.52
N PHE A 269 8.66 8.25 -6.92
CA PHE A 269 9.62 9.29 -7.30
C PHE A 269 10.52 9.71 -6.14
N GLN A 270 9.97 9.91 -4.94
CA GLN A 270 10.78 10.19 -3.74
C GLN A 270 11.74 9.04 -3.43
N HIS A 271 11.29 7.79 -3.54
CA HIS A 271 12.13 6.62 -3.29
C HIS A 271 13.29 6.52 -4.29
N ARG A 272 13.07 6.86 -5.57
CA ARG A 272 14.14 6.96 -6.56
C ARG A 272 15.18 8.02 -6.17
N GLN A 273 14.76 9.16 -5.61
CA GLN A 273 15.70 10.19 -5.14
C GLN A 273 16.58 9.68 -4.01
N TYR A 274 16.00 8.98 -3.02
CA TYR A 274 16.80 8.38 -1.93
C TYR A 274 17.76 7.31 -2.43
N GLN A 275 17.35 6.50 -3.42
CA GLN A 275 18.25 5.52 -4.05
C GLN A 275 19.42 6.19 -4.78
N VAL A 276 19.17 7.30 -5.47
CA VAL A 276 20.21 8.09 -6.14
C VAL A 276 21.19 8.64 -5.12
N ASP A 277 20.70 9.29 -4.06
CA ASP A 277 21.54 9.82 -2.99
C ASP A 277 22.41 8.74 -2.35
N ALA A 278 21.80 7.60 -1.99
CA ALA A 278 22.50 6.48 -1.38
C ALA A 278 23.56 5.89 -2.33
N ALA A 279 23.29 5.84 -3.64
CA ALA A 279 24.26 5.39 -4.64
C ALA A 279 25.43 6.37 -4.77
N ILE A 280 25.16 7.69 -4.86
CA ILE A 280 26.20 8.73 -4.92
C ILE A 280 27.11 8.63 -3.70
N VAL A 281 26.54 8.63 -2.49
CA VAL A 281 27.30 8.56 -1.24
C VAL A 281 28.15 7.29 -1.18
N ARG A 282 27.61 6.14 -1.61
CA ARG A 282 28.34 4.86 -1.63
C ARG A 282 29.54 4.87 -2.58
N ILE A 283 29.35 5.40 -3.79
CA ILE A 283 30.42 5.55 -4.80
C ILE A 283 31.49 6.50 -4.26
N MET A 284 31.09 7.69 -3.81
CA MET A 284 32.00 8.74 -3.36
C MET A 284 32.76 8.36 -2.09
N LYS A 285 32.13 7.64 -1.16
CA LYS A 285 32.80 7.10 0.03
C LYS A 285 33.95 6.15 -0.32
N THR A 286 33.80 5.40 -1.42
CA THR A 286 34.78 4.41 -1.89
C THR A 286 35.90 5.08 -2.71
N ARG A 287 35.53 5.95 -3.66
CA ARG A 287 36.50 6.60 -4.57
C ARG A 287 37.22 7.78 -3.95
N LYS A 288 36.63 8.43 -2.93
CA LYS A 288 37.06 9.67 -2.26
C LYS A 288 37.09 10.92 -3.14
N VAL A 289 37.62 10.80 -4.37
CA VAL A 289 37.67 11.84 -5.38
C VAL A 289 37.20 11.25 -6.71
N LEU A 290 36.27 11.90 -7.40
CA LEU A 290 35.76 11.42 -8.68
C LEU A 290 35.31 12.56 -9.59
N SER A 291 35.56 12.44 -10.89
CA SER A 291 35.05 13.40 -11.87
C SER A 291 33.57 13.21 -12.14
N HIS A 292 32.89 14.27 -12.58
CA HIS A 292 31.46 14.26 -12.90
C HIS A 292 31.10 13.16 -13.91
N THR A 293 31.86 13.05 -15.00
CA THR A 293 31.61 12.05 -16.04
C THR A 293 31.73 10.62 -15.52
N LEU A 294 32.74 10.34 -14.69
CA LEU A 294 32.93 9.01 -14.11
C LEU A 294 31.85 8.70 -13.07
N LEU A 295 31.48 9.66 -12.22
CA LEU A 295 30.39 9.51 -11.25
C LEU A 295 29.07 9.17 -11.94
N ILE A 296 28.74 9.91 -13.00
CA ILE A 296 27.53 9.65 -13.80
C ILE A 296 27.57 8.24 -14.39
N THR A 297 28.72 7.82 -14.92
CA THR A 297 28.89 6.50 -15.54
C THR A 297 28.67 5.37 -14.53
N GLU A 298 29.31 5.44 -13.35
CA GLU A 298 29.10 4.44 -12.30
C GLU A 298 27.66 4.45 -11.75
N LEU A 299 27.04 5.62 -11.66
CA LEU A 299 25.67 5.76 -11.19
C LEU A 299 24.67 5.09 -12.16
N PHE A 300 24.84 5.27 -13.46
CA PHE A 300 24.00 4.60 -14.46
C PHE A 300 24.19 3.08 -14.49
N GLN A 301 25.35 2.57 -14.08
CA GLN A 301 25.57 1.13 -13.93
C GLN A 301 24.84 0.55 -12.70
N GLN A 302 24.71 1.32 -11.62
CA GLN A 302 24.02 0.87 -10.39
C GLN A 302 22.50 1.05 -10.43
N LEU A 303 22.00 2.13 -11.05
CA LEU A 303 20.57 2.44 -11.03
C LEU A 303 19.79 1.67 -12.10
N LYS A 304 18.76 0.92 -11.67
CA LYS A 304 17.88 0.12 -12.54
C LYS A 304 16.68 0.90 -13.08
N PHE A 305 16.70 2.22 -13.01
CA PHE A 305 15.63 3.10 -13.52
C PHE A 305 16.22 4.33 -14.21
N PRO A 306 15.47 4.91 -15.15
CA PRO A 306 15.95 6.08 -15.86
C PRO A 306 15.88 7.35 -15.01
N ILE A 307 16.94 8.14 -15.06
CA ILE A 307 17.04 9.46 -14.42
C ILE A 307 17.45 10.52 -15.45
N LYS A 308 16.85 11.72 -15.36
CA LYS A 308 17.25 12.85 -16.21
C LYS A 308 18.54 13.49 -15.66
N PRO A 309 19.48 13.94 -16.50
CA PRO A 309 20.69 14.62 -16.05
C PRO A 309 20.43 15.82 -15.13
N ALA A 310 19.36 16.59 -15.42
CA ALA A 310 18.96 17.73 -14.59
C ALA A 310 18.56 17.33 -13.17
N ASP A 311 17.87 16.19 -13.01
CA ASP A 311 17.47 15.68 -11.70
C ASP A 311 18.69 15.16 -10.93
N LEU A 312 19.64 14.53 -11.62
CA LEU A 312 20.89 14.08 -11.03
C LEU A 312 21.73 15.24 -10.53
N LYS A 313 21.86 16.32 -11.31
CA LYS A 313 22.56 17.53 -10.88
C LYS A 313 21.95 18.08 -9.60
N LYS A 314 20.62 18.19 -9.52
CA LYS A 314 19.92 18.63 -8.29
C LYS A 314 20.23 17.74 -7.08
N ARG A 315 20.37 16.41 -7.27
CA ARG A 315 20.75 15.50 -6.17
C ARG A 315 22.18 15.72 -5.70
N ILE A 316 23.11 15.96 -6.63
CA ILE A 316 24.51 16.26 -6.30
C ILE A 316 24.59 17.59 -5.53
N GLU A 317 23.94 18.66 -6.00
CA GLU A 317 23.92 19.95 -5.26
C GLU A 317 23.34 19.76 -3.86
N SER A 318 22.22 19.04 -3.72
CA SER A 318 21.63 18.74 -2.41
C SER A 318 22.54 17.94 -1.48
N LEU A 319 23.49 17.16 -2.01
CA LEU A 319 24.50 16.46 -1.20
C LEU A 319 25.68 17.37 -0.84
N ILE A 320 26.00 18.35 -1.68
CA ILE A 320 26.99 19.40 -1.37
C ILE A 320 26.45 20.31 -0.26
N ASP A 321 25.21 20.79 -0.39
CA ASP A 321 24.55 21.64 0.62
C ASP A 321 24.40 20.98 2.00
N ARG A 322 24.51 19.64 2.05
CA ARG A 322 24.46 18.83 3.28
C ARG A 322 25.84 18.35 3.73
N ASP A 323 26.91 18.92 3.18
CA ASP A 323 28.31 18.63 3.52
C ASP A 323 28.72 17.16 3.34
N TYR A 324 28.06 16.41 2.45
CA TYR A 324 28.52 15.06 2.08
C TYR A 324 29.62 15.10 1.02
N LEU A 325 29.58 16.13 0.16
CA LEU A 325 30.47 16.32 -0.98
C LEU A 325 30.91 17.78 -1.05
N GLU A 326 32.06 18.03 -1.64
CA GLU A 326 32.45 19.38 -2.10
C GLU A 326 32.97 19.32 -3.53
N ARG A 327 32.96 20.47 -4.21
CA ARG A 327 33.65 20.64 -5.49
C ARG A 327 35.11 20.95 -5.23
N ASP A 328 35.99 20.43 -6.07
CA ASP A 328 37.40 20.78 -6.01
C ASP A 328 37.61 22.29 -6.27
N LYS A 329 38.59 22.89 -5.58
CA LYS A 329 38.88 24.34 -5.64
C LYS A 329 39.32 24.79 -7.03
N ASN A 330 40.00 23.92 -7.77
CA ASN A 330 40.58 24.23 -9.07
C ASN A 330 39.70 23.75 -10.23
N ASN A 331 38.86 22.73 -10.01
CA ASN A 331 38.03 22.15 -11.05
C ASN A 331 36.63 21.76 -10.55
N SER A 332 35.62 22.52 -10.98
CA SER A 332 34.22 22.26 -10.61
C SER A 332 33.65 20.93 -11.13
N GLN A 333 34.35 20.23 -12.04
CA GLN A 333 33.98 18.90 -12.54
C GLN A 333 34.51 17.76 -11.67
N ILE A 334 35.25 18.06 -10.60
CA ILE A 334 35.74 17.06 -9.65
C ILE A 334 34.99 17.25 -8.32
N TYR A 335 34.56 16.12 -7.74
CA TYR A 335 33.91 16.08 -6.45
C TYR A 335 34.81 15.36 -5.44
N ASN A 336 34.89 15.89 -4.23
CA ASN A 336 35.56 15.27 -3.08
C ASN A 336 34.51 14.84 -2.05
N TYR A 337 34.75 13.71 -1.39
CA TYR A 337 33.89 13.20 -0.31
C TYR A 337 34.34 13.72 1.06
N LEU A 338 33.40 14.25 1.85
CA LEU A 338 33.70 14.98 3.09
C LEU A 338 33.44 14.19 4.38
N ALA A 339 32.66 13.10 4.33
CA ALA A 339 32.15 12.40 5.52
C ALA A 339 32.88 11.08 5.88
#